data_AF-A0A848S862-F1
#
_entry.id   AF-A0A848S862-F1
#
_cell.length_a   1.000
_cell.length_b   1.000
_cell.length_c   1.000
_cell.angle_alpha   90.00
_cell.angle_beta   90.00
_cell.angle_gamma   90.00
#
_symmetry.space_group_name_H-M   'P 1'
#
loop_
_entity.id
_entity.type
_entity.pdbx_description
1 polymer ?
#
loop_
_entity_poly.entity_id
_entity_poly.type
_entity_poly.pdbx_seq_one_letter_code
_entity_poly.pdbx_strand_id
1 'polypeptide(L)'
;MSKTKEYTNGEVTIVWKPESCIHSGICVKGLPNVFRPKVRPWLRIDKAPTEDLIKQVKHCPSGALSYYMNSVEEEISEVFDTKVEVLENGPLLVYGTLKIVMNDGSSEIKNKTTAFCRCGASNNKPYCDGTHVKSQFKG
;
A
#
# COMPACT_ATOMS: atom_id res chain seq x y z
N MET A 1 9.41 28.30 -12.72
CA MET A 1 8.68 27.04 -12.98
C MET A 1 9.72 25.98 -13.31
N SER A 2 10.33 25.33 -12.31
CA SER A 2 11.19 24.19 -12.63
C SER A 2 10.33 23.08 -13.24
N LYS A 3 10.75 22.60 -14.40
CA LYS A 3 10.11 21.45 -15.03
C LYS A 3 10.62 20.20 -14.32
N THR A 4 9.72 19.55 -13.59
CA THR A 4 9.89 18.15 -13.19
C THR A 4 10.32 17.33 -14.40
N LYS A 5 11.30 16.44 -14.20
CA LYS A 5 11.80 15.55 -15.25
C LYS A 5 11.49 14.12 -14.90
N GLU A 6 11.08 13.35 -15.89
CA GLU A 6 10.70 11.96 -15.74
C GLU A 6 11.60 11.11 -16.64
N TYR A 7 11.98 9.94 -16.12
CA TYR A 7 12.84 8.99 -16.79
C TYR A 7 12.27 7.60 -16.57
N THR A 8 11.96 6.88 -17.65
CA THR A 8 11.33 5.57 -17.60
C THR A 8 12.21 4.52 -18.27
N ASN A 9 12.23 3.31 -17.73
CA ASN A 9 12.81 2.11 -18.37
C ASN A 9 11.73 1.12 -18.84
N GLY A 10 10.45 1.50 -18.81
CA GLY A 10 9.31 0.63 -19.11
C GLY A 10 8.69 -0.03 -17.87
N GLU A 11 9.48 -0.35 -16.84
CA GLU A 11 8.99 -0.95 -15.58
C GLU A 11 8.75 0.11 -14.49
N VAL A 12 9.67 1.05 -14.33
CA VAL A 12 9.64 2.11 -13.32
C VAL A 12 9.92 3.47 -13.96
N THR A 13 9.22 4.50 -13.49
CA THR A 13 9.51 5.89 -13.81
C THR A 13 10.10 6.59 -12.58
N ILE A 14 11.28 7.16 -12.74
CA ILE A 14 11.92 8.05 -11.77
C ILE A 14 11.55 9.49 -12.11
N VAL A 15 10.98 10.17 -11.12
CA VAL A 15 10.64 11.59 -11.16
C VAL A 15 11.72 12.36 -10.42
N TRP A 16 12.25 13.41 -11.05
CA TRP A 16 13.24 14.31 -10.48
C TRP A 16 12.70 15.75 -10.44
N LYS A 17 12.70 16.33 -9.24
CA LYS A 17 12.34 17.72 -8.94
C LYS A 17 13.59 18.51 -8.56
N PRO A 18 14.20 19.27 -9.49
CA PRO A 18 15.47 19.95 -9.26
C PRO A 18 15.41 20.97 -8.11
N GLU A 19 14.29 21.69 -7.97
CA GLU A 19 14.10 22.71 -6.92
C GLU A 19 14.11 22.11 -5.50
N SER A 20 13.68 20.85 -5.34
CA SER A 20 13.70 20.17 -4.04
C SER A 20 15.06 19.53 -3.72
N CYS A 21 16.05 19.63 -4.61
CA CYS A 21 17.34 18.93 -4.46
C CYS A 21 18.31 19.71 -3.55
N ILE A 22 18.64 19.14 -2.40
CA ILE A 22 19.69 19.69 -1.50
C ILE A 22 21.11 19.30 -1.91
N HIS A 23 21.28 18.62 -3.05
CA HIS A 23 22.58 18.18 -3.59
C HIS A 23 23.44 17.36 -2.60
N SER A 24 22.81 16.49 -1.80
CA SER A 24 23.53 15.61 -0.85
C SER A 24 24.57 14.69 -1.51
N GLY A 25 24.42 14.43 -2.81
CA GLY A 25 25.32 13.59 -3.59
C GLY A 25 25.15 12.09 -3.36
N ILE A 26 24.20 11.67 -2.52
CA ILE A 26 23.96 10.25 -2.18
C ILE A 26 23.60 9.45 -3.45
N CYS A 27 22.79 10.01 -4.35
CA CYS A 27 22.41 9.36 -5.60
C CYS A 27 23.62 9.08 -6.51
N VAL A 28 24.53 10.06 -6.66
CA VAL A 28 25.74 9.93 -7.48
C VAL A 28 26.74 8.97 -6.86
N LYS A 29 26.88 8.98 -5.53
CA LYS A 29 27.79 8.07 -4.81
C LYS A 29 27.30 6.62 -4.85
N GLY A 30 26.00 6.40 -4.73
CA GLY A 30 25.44 5.04 -4.68
C GLY A 30 25.28 4.39 -6.05
N LEU A 31 24.83 5.12 -7.08
CA LEU A 31 24.74 4.61 -8.45
C LEU A 31 25.42 5.57 -9.46
N PRO A 32 26.77 5.63 -9.49
CA PRO A 32 27.51 6.58 -10.34
C PRO A 32 27.36 6.35 -11.84
N ASN A 33 26.95 5.14 -12.26
CA ASN A 33 26.67 4.82 -13.65
C ASN A 33 25.27 5.31 -14.10
N VAL A 34 24.36 5.53 -13.15
CA VAL A 34 22.99 6.00 -13.37
C VAL A 34 22.90 7.51 -13.21
N PHE A 35 23.35 8.05 -12.08
CA PHE A 35 23.25 9.47 -11.74
C PHE A 35 24.55 10.21 -12.11
N ARG A 36 24.53 10.89 -13.26
CA ARG A 36 25.69 11.57 -13.86
C ARG A 36 25.42 13.06 -14.08
N PRO A 37 25.65 13.94 -13.08
CA PRO A 37 25.31 15.37 -13.15
C PRO A 37 25.92 16.14 -14.33
N LYS A 38 27.09 15.69 -14.82
CA LYS A 38 27.87 16.33 -15.89
C LYS A 38 27.44 15.93 -17.31
N VAL A 39 26.51 14.98 -17.47
CA VAL A 39 26.03 14.55 -18.79
C VAL A 39 24.52 14.76 -18.91
N ARG A 40 24.01 14.71 -20.13
CA ARG A 40 22.58 14.82 -20.45
C ARG A 40 22.18 13.65 -21.36
N PRO A 41 21.15 12.86 -21.01
CA PRO A 41 20.40 12.90 -19.74
C PRO A 41 21.30 12.57 -18.55
N TRP A 42 21.11 13.28 -17.44
CA TRP A 42 21.91 13.07 -16.22
C TRP A 42 21.50 11.79 -15.48
N LEU A 43 20.30 11.28 -15.75
CA LEU A 43 19.80 10.02 -15.24
C LEU A 43 19.77 9.00 -16.37
N ARG A 44 20.56 7.93 -16.23
CA ARG A 44 20.60 6.79 -17.18
C ARG A 44 19.95 5.57 -16.54
N ILE A 45 18.63 5.51 -16.67
CA ILE A 45 17.80 4.49 -16.03
C ILE A 45 18.06 3.07 -16.58
N ASP A 46 18.69 2.96 -17.75
CA ASP A 46 19.11 1.70 -18.37
C ASP A 46 20.39 1.08 -17.77
N LYS A 47 21.04 1.77 -16.81
CA LYS A 47 22.37 1.38 -16.28
C LYS A 47 22.35 0.69 -14.91
N ALA A 48 21.17 0.36 -14.39
CA ALA A 48 20.99 -0.44 -13.18
C ALA A 48 19.64 -1.17 -13.23
N PRO A 49 19.48 -2.31 -12.54
CA PRO A 49 18.18 -2.96 -12.41
C PRO A 49 17.19 -2.08 -11.63
N THR A 50 15.89 -2.26 -11.93
CA THR A 50 14.77 -1.52 -11.32
C THR A 50 14.81 -1.50 -9.79
N GLU A 51 15.20 -2.61 -9.16
CA GLU A 51 15.29 -2.71 -7.71
C GLU A 51 16.35 -1.77 -7.12
N ASP A 52 17.55 -1.72 -7.72
CA ASP A 52 18.65 -0.86 -7.25
C ASP A 52 18.32 0.62 -7.45
N LEU A 53 17.67 0.94 -8.56
CA LEU A 53 17.16 2.28 -8.85
C LEU A 53 16.20 2.75 -7.76
N ILE A 54 15.24 1.91 -7.39
CA ILE A 54 14.25 2.19 -6.33
C ILE A 54 14.94 2.35 -4.98
N LYS A 55 15.81 1.41 -4.61
CA LYS A 55 16.59 1.49 -3.37
C LYS A 55 17.34 2.81 -3.32
N GLN A 56 18.02 3.20 -4.40
CA GLN A 56 18.80 4.43 -4.43
C GLN A 56 17.93 5.70 -4.34
N VAL A 57 16.78 5.72 -5.00
CA VAL A 57 15.82 6.84 -4.94
C VAL A 57 15.27 7.02 -3.52
N LYS A 58 14.96 5.93 -2.80
CA LYS A 58 14.50 5.97 -1.40
C LYS A 58 15.51 6.62 -0.43
N HIS A 59 16.80 6.59 -0.76
CA HIS A 59 17.84 7.24 0.03
C HIS A 59 17.98 8.75 -0.25
N CYS A 60 17.10 9.35 -1.07
CA CYS A 60 17.13 10.79 -1.32
C CYS A 60 16.57 11.56 -0.10
N PRO A 61 17.42 12.26 0.68
CA PRO A 61 16.98 12.89 1.93
C PRO A 61 16.06 14.08 1.69
N SER A 62 16.09 14.68 0.50
CA SER A 62 15.28 15.85 0.18
C SER A 62 14.00 15.55 -0.57
N GLY A 63 13.74 14.28 -0.90
CA GLY A 63 12.58 13.90 -1.74
C GLY A 63 12.64 14.45 -3.16
N ALA A 64 13.79 14.96 -3.61
CA ALA A 64 13.97 15.44 -4.99
C ALA A 64 13.88 14.32 -6.03
N LEU A 65 14.13 13.08 -5.61
CA LEU A 65 13.91 11.88 -6.40
C LEU A 65 12.72 11.13 -5.81
N SER A 66 11.79 10.75 -6.67
CA SER A 66 10.69 9.83 -6.35
C SER A 66 10.49 8.87 -7.51
N TYR A 67 9.69 7.82 -7.33
CA TYR A 67 9.41 6.86 -8.39
C TYR A 67 7.97 6.37 -8.34
N TYR A 68 7.47 5.85 -9.47
CA TYR A 68 6.26 5.05 -9.56
C TYR A 68 6.49 3.91 -10.57
N MET A 69 5.82 2.77 -10.37
CA MET A 69 5.88 1.65 -11.30
C MET A 69 4.95 1.92 -12.50
N ASN A 70 5.44 1.66 -13.72
CA ASN A 70 4.67 1.78 -14.96
C ASN A 70 3.87 0.52 -15.27
N SER A 71 4.32 -0.64 -14.76
CA SER A 71 3.67 -1.92 -14.93
C SER A 71 3.02 -2.36 -13.62
N VAL A 72 1.84 -1.81 -13.33
CA VAL A 72 0.88 -2.43 -12.41
C VAL A 72 -0.56 -2.07 -12.82
N GLU A 73 -1.07 -2.67 -13.90
CA GLU A 73 -2.45 -3.16 -13.84
C GLU A 73 -2.38 -4.40 -12.94
N GLU A 74 -3.00 -4.31 -11.76
CA GLU A 74 -3.07 -5.32 -10.70
C GLU A 74 -1.78 -5.64 -9.93
N GLU A 75 -1.60 -4.89 -8.84
CA GLU A 75 -1.20 -5.36 -7.51
C GLU A 75 -1.47 -4.17 -6.56
N ILE A 76 -2.76 -3.81 -6.43
CA ILE A 76 -3.26 -3.47 -5.10
C ILE A 76 -3.35 -4.81 -4.38
N SER A 77 -2.19 -5.26 -3.95
CA SER A 77 -2.03 -6.27 -2.93
C SER A 77 -1.21 -5.57 -1.84
N GLU A 78 -1.75 -4.49 -1.29
CA GLU A 78 -1.90 -4.55 0.17
C GLU A 78 -2.68 -5.84 0.40
N VAL A 79 -1.97 -6.92 0.69
CA VAL A 79 -2.57 -8.05 1.37
C VAL A 79 -3.02 -7.42 2.68
N PHE A 80 -4.23 -6.87 2.72
CA PHE A 80 -4.98 -6.82 3.94
C PHE A 80 -5.15 -8.30 4.28
N ASP A 81 -4.16 -8.87 4.97
CA ASP A 81 -4.27 -10.19 5.54
C ASP A 81 -5.62 -10.19 6.23
N THR A 82 -6.57 -10.94 5.67
CA THR A 82 -7.92 -11.00 6.21
C THR A 82 -7.77 -11.78 7.50
N LYS A 83 -7.51 -11.05 8.57
CA LYS A 83 -7.31 -11.62 9.89
C LYS A 83 -8.68 -11.84 10.49
N VAL A 84 -8.89 -13.03 11.04
CA VAL A 84 -10.10 -13.36 11.80
C VAL A 84 -9.66 -13.65 13.22
N GLU A 85 -10.12 -12.84 14.17
CA GLU A 85 -9.94 -13.09 15.61
C GLU A 85 -11.24 -13.59 16.23
N VAL A 86 -11.12 -14.63 17.05
CA VAL A 86 -12.23 -15.17 17.83
C VAL A 86 -12.12 -14.59 19.23
N LEU A 87 -13.07 -13.75 19.63
CA LEU A 87 -13.13 -13.28 21.01
C LEU A 87 -13.78 -14.36 21.90
N GLU A 88 -13.14 -14.67 23.02
CA GLU A 88 -13.71 -15.53 24.06
C GLU A 88 -15.08 -14.99 24.48
N ASN A 89 -16.11 -15.85 24.45
CA ASN A 89 -17.50 -15.51 24.77
C ASN A 89 -18.08 -14.38 23.88
N GLY A 90 -17.45 -14.12 22.73
CA GLY A 90 -17.70 -12.96 21.89
C GLY A 90 -17.79 -13.24 20.39
N PRO A 91 -17.86 -12.17 19.57
CA PRO A 91 -18.00 -12.26 18.11
C PRO A 91 -16.72 -12.71 17.40
N LEU A 92 -16.85 -12.92 16.09
CA LEU A 92 -15.71 -13.00 15.17
C LEU A 92 -15.35 -11.58 14.71
N LEU A 93 -14.14 -11.12 15.00
CA LEU A 93 -13.61 -9.86 14.47
C LEU A 93 -12.86 -10.15 13.16
N VAL A 94 -13.39 -9.64 12.06
CA VAL A 94 -12.77 -9.78 10.73
C VAL A 94 -12.17 -8.43 10.34
N TYR A 95 -10.87 -8.41 10.09
CA TYR A 95 -10.11 -7.23 9.70
C TYR A 95 -9.87 -7.24 8.19
N GLY A 96 -9.95 -6.07 7.56
CA GLY A 96 -9.71 -5.89 6.13
C GLY A 96 -10.94 -5.40 5.35
N THR A 97 -10.82 -5.45 4.03
CA THR A 97 -11.88 -5.08 3.08
C THR A 97 -12.74 -6.29 2.77
N LEU A 98 -14.02 -6.22 3.12
CA LEU A 98 -14.97 -7.32 3.03
C LEU A 98 -16.12 -6.97 2.08
N LYS A 99 -16.36 -7.82 1.09
CA LYS A 99 -17.63 -7.83 0.36
C LYS A 99 -18.58 -8.82 1.03
N ILE A 100 -19.65 -8.32 1.61
CA ILE A 100 -20.65 -9.12 2.31
C ILE A 100 -21.84 -9.28 1.37
N VAL A 101 -22.22 -10.53 1.11
CA VAL A 101 -23.38 -10.88 0.28
C VAL A 101 -24.44 -11.49 1.19
N MET A 102 -25.61 -10.90 1.21
CA MET A 102 -26.75 -11.32 2.01
C MET A 102 -27.56 -12.41 1.29
N ASN A 103 -28.49 -13.07 2.01
CA ASN A 103 -29.29 -14.15 1.41
C ASN A 103 -30.24 -13.64 0.31
N ASP A 104 -30.61 -12.37 0.35
CA ASP A 104 -31.53 -11.72 -0.58
C ASP A 104 -30.82 -11.26 -1.86
N GLY A 105 -29.51 -11.55 -1.97
CA GLY A 105 -28.66 -11.14 -3.07
C GLY A 105 -28.11 -9.72 -2.96
N SER A 106 -28.53 -8.95 -1.93
CA SER A 106 -27.92 -7.64 -1.67
C SER A 106 -26.46 -7.80 -1.25
N SER A 107 -25.63 -6.82 -1.57
CA SER A 107 -24.23 -6.83 -1.15
C SER A 107 -23.77 -5.47 -0.69
N GLU A 108 -22.86 -5.46 0.28
CA GLU A 108 -22.22 -4.27 0.80
C GLU A 108 -20.71 -4.48 0.95
N ILE A 109 -19.95 -3.39 0.86
CA ILE A 109 -18.50 -3.39 1.04
C ILE A 109 -18.16 -2.69 2.35
N LYS A 110 -17.39 -3.34 3.22
CA LYS A 110 -16.86 -2.75 4.46
C LYS A 110 -15.33 -2.74 4.42
N ASN A 111 -14.74 -1.56 4.55
CA ASN A 111 -13.28 -1.36 4.55
C ASN A 111 -12.72 -1.17 5.97
N LYS A 112 -13.34 -1.80 6.97
CA LYS A 112 -13.01 -1.66 8.40
C LYS A 112 -13.27 -2.97 9.13
N THR A 113 -12.72 -3.08 10.34
CA THR A 113 -13.01 -4.20 11.24
C THR A 113 -14.51 -4.39 11.39
N THR A 114 -14.96 -5.61 11.10
CA THR A 114 -16.38 -5.99 11.13
C THR A 114 -16.56 -7.12 12.13
N ALA A 115 -17.47 -6.93 13.07
CA ALA A 115 -17.81 -7.94 14.08
C ALA A 115 -19.00 -8.79 13.59
N PHE A 116 -18.79 -10.08 13.37
CA PHE A 116 -19.84 -11.03 13.01
C PHE A 116 -20.36 -11.78 14.23
N CYS A 117 -21.68 -11.98 14.26
CA CYS A 117 -22.35 -12.70 15.33
C CYS A 117 -21.93 -14.17 15.33
N ARG A 118 -21.35 -14.60 16.45
CA ARG A 118 -21.02 -16.01 16.72
C ARG A 118 -21.99 -16.71 17.69
N CYS A 119 -22.68 -15.94 18.54
CA CYS A 119 -23.56 -16.48 19.58
C CYS A 119 -24.97 -16.88 19.10
N GLY A 120 -25.34 -16.58 17.85
CA GLY A 120 -26.68 -16.82 17.29
C GLY A 120 -27.80 -15.88 17.78
N ALA A 121 -27.58 -15.09 18.82
CA ALA A 121 -28.62 -14.29 19.47
C ALA A 121 -28.76 -12.84 18.94
N SER A 122 -27.86 -12.36 18.08
CA SER A 122 -27.92 -10.97 17.55
C SER A 122 -29.25 -10.67 16.83
N ASN A 123 -29.80 -9.47 17.03
CA ASN A 123 -30.96 -8.97 16.28
C ASN A 123 -30.57 -8.30 14.96
N ASN A 124 -29.27 -8.04 14.75
CA ASN A 124 -28.73 -7.39 13.55
C ASN A 124 -27.85 -8.36 12.74
N LYS A 125 -28.33 -9.59 12.52
CA LYS A 125 -27.56 -10.62 11.80
C LYS A 125 -27.23 -10.15 10.36
N PRO A 126 -26.03 -10.47 9.85
CA PRO A 126 -25.01 -11.36 10.41
C PRO A 126 -24.07 -10.69 11.43
N TYR A 127 -24.30 -9.42 11.78
CA TYR A 127 -23.41 -8.64 12.63
C TYR A 127 -23.63 -8.87 14.12
N CYS A 128 -22.59 -8.63 14.90
CA CYS A 128 -22.70 -8.58 16.35
C CYS A 128 -23.33 -7.25 16.81
N ASP A 129 -24.31 -7.33 17.71
CA ASP A 129 -24.98 -6.18 18.33
C ASP A 129 -24.76 -6.12 19.86
N GLY A 130 -23.85 -6.94 20.40
CA GLY A 130 -23.59 -7.06 21.84
C GLY A 130 -24.47 -8.05 22.59
N THR A 131 -25.47 -8.69 21.95
CA THR A 131 -26.40 -9.61 22.63
C THR A 131 -25.71 -10.80 23.31
N HIS A 132 -24.52 -11.20 22.84
CA HIS A 132 -23.70 -12.27 23.44
C HIS A 132 -23.42 -12.07 24.95
N VAL A 133 -23.31 -10.81 25.42
CA VAL A 133 -23.09 -10.49 26.84
C VAL A 133 -24.32 -10.86 27.67
N LYS A 134 -25.51 -10.43 27.21
CA LYS A 134 -26.79 -10.70 27.90
C LYS A 134 -27.17 -12.18 27.83
N SER A 135 -26.87 -12.83 26.71
CA SER A 135 -27.10 -14.26 26.51
C SER A 135 -26.09 -15.16 27.22
N GLN A 136 -25.08 -14.59 27.90
CA GLN A 136 -24.02 -15.34 28.57
C GLN A 136 -23.40 -16.42 27.67
N PHE A 137 -23.13 -16.03 26.43
CA PHE A 137 -22.57 -16.94 25.44
C PHE A 137 -21.23 -17.51 25.94
N LYS A 138 -21.03 -18.82 25.77
CA LYS A 138 -19.79 -19.52 26.09
C LYS A 138 -19.20 -20.15 24.85
N GLY A 139 -18.01 -19.71 24.44
CA GLY A 139 -17.31 -20.29 23.29
C GLY A 139 -16.09 -19.51 22.85
#